data_AF-A0A1Z9IWY7-F1
#
_entry.id   AF-A0A1Z9IWY7-F1
#
_cell.length_a   1.000
_cell.length_b   1.000
_cell.length_c   1.000
_cell.angle_alpha   90.00
_cell.angle_beta   90.00
_cell.angle_gamma   90.00
#
_symmetry.space_group_name_H-M   'P 1'
#
loop_
_entity.id
_entity.type
_entity.pdbx_description
1 polymer ?
#
loop_
_entity_poly.entity_id
_entity_poly.type
_entity_poly.pdbx_seq_one_letter_code
_entity_poly.pdbx_strand_id
1 'polypeptide(L)' 'MARNWNTIWRWIHLIAAMPLIVYFAAISNFDYEWSASVDSLIADYFIWILMWSGIAKWQLPRYKKWKRNRAKKKSLQ' A
#
# COMPACT_ATOMS: atom_id res chain seq x y z
N MET A 1 8.16 16.66 18.13
CA MET A 1 8.56 15.48 17.33
C MET A 1 7.87 15.53 15.97
N ALA A 2 8.60 15.75 14.88
CA ALA A 2 7.99 15.77 13.54
C ALA A 2 7.39 14.38 13.24
N ARG A 3 6.08 14.32 12.98
CA ARG A 3 5.37 13.07 12.74
C ARG A 3 5.94 12.39 11.49
N ASN A 4 6.63 11.27 11.67
CA ASN A 4 7.28 10.57 10.56
C ASN A 4 6.23 9.85 9.70
N TRP A 5 5.75 10.54 8.68
CA TRP A 5 4.70 10.05 7.80
C TRP A 5 5.10 8.76 7.05
N ASN A 6 6.39 8.59 6.78
CA ASN A 6 6.89 7.35 6.18
C ASN A 6 6.74 6.14 7.13
N THR A 7 6.99 6.34 8.43
CA THR A 7 6.79 5.29 9.44
C THR A 7 5.31 4.95 9.60
N ILE A 8 4.41 5.93 9.59
CA ILE A 8 2.98 5.67 9.75
C ILE A 8 2.42 4.95 8.53
N TRP A 9 2.73 5.40 7.30
CA TRP A 9 2.32 4.69 6.08
C TRP A 9 2.89 3.27 6.02
N ARG A 10 4.09 3.02 6.57
CA ARG A 10 4.62 1.66 6.71
C ARG A 10 3.72 0.79 7.57
N TRP A 11 3.36 1.25 8.76
CA TRP A 11 2.56 0.47 9.68
C TRP A 11 1.13 0.26 9.18
N ILE A 12 0.50 1.28 8.58
CA ILE A 12 -0.81 1.14 7.94
C ILE A 12 -0.77 0.07 6.85
N HIS A 13 0.25 0.08 5.98
CA HIS A 13 0.40 -0.91 4.92
C HIS A 13 0.59 -2.33 5.49
N LEU A 14 1.41 -2.49 6.52
CA LEU A 14 1.65 -3.80 7.15
C LEU A 14 0.38 -4.34 7.83
N ILE A 15 -0.35 -3.50 8.56
CA ILE A 15 -1.60 -3.90 9.23
C ILE A 15 -2.67 -4.26 8.21
N ALA A 16 -2.82 -3.46 7.14
CA ALA A 16 -3.76 -3.75 6.07
C ALA A 16 -3.41 -5.03 5.28
N ALA A 17 -2.14 -5.48 5.33
CA ALA A 17 -1.73 -6.71 4.67
C ALA A 17 -2.09 -7.98 5.45
N MET A 18 -2.30 -7.86 6.77
CA MET A 18 -2.57 -9.02 7.62
C MET A 18 -3.82 -9.81 7.18
N PRO A 19 -4.98 -9.19 6.89
CA PRO A 19 -6.17 -9.94 6.45
C PRO A 19 -5.96 -10.63 5.10
N LEU A 20 -5.17 -10.06 4.19
CA LEU A 20 -4.82 -10.68 2.92
C LEU A 20 -3.96 -11.94 3.11
N ILE A 21 -2.99 -11.90 4.03
CA ILE A 21 -2.18 -13.06 4.36
C ILE A 21 -3.07 -14.19 4.90
N VAL A 22 -3.97 -13.88 5.85
CA VAL A 22 -4.90 -14.88 6.42
C VAL A 22 -5.84 -15.42 5.34
N TYR A 23 -6.42 -14.54 4.53
CA TYR A 23 -7.33 -14.90 3.44
C TYR A 23 -6.69 -15.89 2.46
N PHE A 24 -5.50 -15.57 1.92
CA PHE A 24 -4.81 -16.45 0.99
C PHE A 24 -4.23 -17.69 1.67
N ALA A 25 -3.79 -17.61 2.93
CA ALA A 25 -3.29 -18.78 3.66
C ALA A 25 -4.40 -19.81 3.89
N ALA A 26 -5.61 -19.36 4.23
CA ALA A 26 -6.80 -20.20 4.41
C ALA A 26 -7.14 -20.98 3.13
N ILE A 27 -7.23 -20.28 1.99
CA ILE A 27 -7.51 -20.91 0.69
C ILE A 27 -6.38 -21.86 0.29
N SER A 28 -5.13 -21.44 0.44
CA SER A 28 -3.98 -22.18 -0.10
C SER A 28 -3.54 -23.39 0.73
N ASN A 29 -3.78 -23.40 2.04
CA ASN A 29 -3.22 -24.43 2.94
C ASN A 29 -4.27 -25.22 3.71
N PHE A 30 -5.51 -24.72 3.80
CA PHE A 30 -6.54 -25.31 4.64
C PHE A 30 -7.80 -25.69 3.87
N ASP A 31 -7.79 -25.58 2.52
CA ASP A 31 -8.92 -25.86 1.64
C ASP A 31 -10.21 -25.15 2.10
N TYR A 32 -10.05 -23.96 2.68
CA TYR A 32 -11.12 -23.19 3.28
C TYR A 32 -11.70 -22.23 2.25
N GLU A 33 -13.01 -22.36 2.00
CA GLU A 33 -13.75 -21.44 1.14
C GLU A 33 -14.35 -20.31 1.96
N TRP A 34 -14.00 -19.08 1.59
CA TRP A 34 -14.59 -17.88 2.16
C TRP A 34 -15.98 -17.62 1.56
N SER A 35 -16.81 -16.89 2.32
CA SER A 35 -18.11 -16.47 1.78
C SER A 35 -17.93 -15.36 0.74
N ALA A 36 -18.86 -15.26 -0.21
CA ALA A 36 -18.82 -14.23 -1.25
C ALA A 36 -18.69 -12.80 -0.69
N SER A 37 -19.27 -12.53 0.49
CA SER A 37 -19.13 -11.24 1.16
C SER A 37 -17.70 -10.95 1.62
N VAL A 38 -16.95 -11.96 2.07
CA VAL A 38 -15.54 -11.83 2.46
C VAL A 38 -14.68 -11.62 1.22
N ASP A 39 -14.93 -12.36 0.14
CA ASP A 39 -14.21 -12.20 -1.13
C ASP A 39 -14.35 -10.78 -1.67
N SER A 40 -15.58 -10.25 -1.71
CA SER A 40 -15.83 -8.86 -2.10
C SER A 40 -15.16 -7.86 -1.16
N LEU A 41 -15.21 -8.08 0.16
CA LEU A 41 -14.55 -7.20 1.13
C LEU A 41 -13.03 -7.15 0.91
N ILE A 42 -12.40 -8.30 0.70
CA ILE A 42 -10.95 -8.40 0.46
C ILE A 42 -10.58 -7.73 -0.86
N ALA A 43 -11.33 -8.03 -1.93
CA ALA A 43 -11.09 -7.50 -3.26
C ALA A 43 -11.29 -5.98 -3.33
N ASP A 44 -12.41 -5.46 -2.81
CA ASP A 44 -12.81 -4.07 -2.98
C ASP A 44 -12.13 -3.11 -2.00
N TYR A 45 -11.74 -3.60 -0.82
CA TYR A 45 -11.15 -2.73 0.21
C TYR A 45 -9.70 -3.06 0.50
N PHE A 46 -9.38 -4.29 0.88
CA PHE A 46 -8.03 -4.61 1.37
C PHE A 46 -6.98 -4.55 0.25
N ILE A 47 -7.26 -5.13 -0.92
CA ILE A 47 -6.35 -5.05 -2.07
C ILE A 47 -6.15 -3.58 -2.49
N TRP A 48 -7.24 -2.81 -2.60
CA TRP A 48 -7.16 -1.40 -2.98
C TRP A 48 -6.39 -0.55 -1.97
N ILE A 49 -6.62 -0.73 -0.67
CA ILE A 49 -5.90 -0.04 0.39
C ILE A 49 -4.41 -0.39 0.35
N LEU A 50 -4.05 -1.67 0.14
CA LEU A 50 -2.65 -2.05 -0.02
C LEU A 50 -2.00 -1.43 -1.23
N MET A 51 -2.68 -1.42 -2.38
CA MET A 51 -2.16 -0.82 -3.59
C MET A 51 -1.92 0.68 -3.39
N TRP A 52 -2.92 1.42 -2.88
CA TRP A 52 -2.81 2.86 -2.66
C TRP A 52 -1.77 3.22 -1.59
N SER A 53 -1.71 2.47 -0.49
CA SER A 53 -0.68 2.69 0.55
C SER A 53 0.73 2.33 0.06
N GLY A 54 0.86 1.34 -0.81
CA GLY A 54 2.11 1.02 -1.51
C GLY A 54 2.57 2.17 -2.42
N ILE A 55 1.67 2.73 -3.23
CA ILE A 55 1.96 3.90 -4.07
C ILE A 55 2.34 5.11 -3.22
N ALA A 56 1.56 5.41 -2.17
CA ALA A 56 1.80 6.56 -1.29
C ALA A 56 3.16 6.49 -0.60
N LYS A 57 3.59 5.31 -0.18
CA LYS A 57 4.87 5.14 0.50
C LYS A 57 6.07 5.03 -0.45
N TRP A 58 5.95 4.30 -1.56
CA TRP A 58 7.11 3.94 -2.40
C TRP A 58 7.22 4.76 -3.69
N GLN A 59 6.10 5.13 -4.30
CA GLN A 59 6.08 5.86 -5.58
C GLN A 59 6.03 7.38 -5.38
N LEU A 60 5.23 7.87 -4.43
CA LEU A 60 5.06 9.31 -4.21
C LEU A 60 6.38 10.03 -3.85
N PRO A 61 7.27 9.49 -2.99
CA PRO A 61 8.54 10.15 -2.70
C PRO A 61 9.47 10.20 -3.91
N ARG A 62 9.48 9.14 -4.75
CA ARG A 62 10.25 9.11 -6.00
C ARG A 62 9.76 10.17 -6.98
N TYR A 63 8.44 10.28 -7.14
CA TYR A 63 7.83 11.32 -7.97
C TYR A 63 8.18 12.73 -7.46
N LYS A 64 8.05 12.99 -6.15
CA LYS A 64 8.43 14.28 -5.54
C LYS A 64 9.92 14.60 -5.77
N LYS A 65 10.81 13.62 -5.63
CA LYS A 65 12.25 13.77 -5.90
C LYS A 65 12.51 14.08 -7.37
N TRP A 66 11.89 13.33 -8.28
CA TRP A 66 12.00 13.55 -9.73
C TRP A 66 11.51 14.94 -10.15
N LYS A 67 10.36 15.38 -9.63
CA LYS A 67 9.79 16.73 -9.89
C LYS A 67 10.74 17.82 -9.42
N ARG A 68 11.31 17.70 -8.21
CA ARG A 68 12.30 18.66 -7.69
C ARG A 68 13.56 18.72 -8.57
N ASN A 69 14.08 17.58 -9.02
CA ASN A 69 15.27 17.55 -9.87
C ASN A 69 15.03 18.21 -11.23
N ARG A 70 13.84 18.00 -11.84
CA ARG A 70 13.46 18.68 -13.08
C ARG A 70 13.33 20.18 -12.90
N ALA A 71 12.74 20.64 -11.79
CA ALA A 71 12.64 22.06 -11.49
C ALA A 71 14.03 22.71 -11.35
N LYS A 72 14.96 22.06 -10.63
CA LYS A 72 16.35 22.52 -10.51
C LYS A 72 17.09 22.58 -11.85
N LYS A 73 16.88 21.59 -12.73
CA LYS A 73 17.49 21.58 -14.07
C LYS A 73 16.98 22.74 -14.92
N LYS A 74 15.68 23.05 -14.83
CA LYS A 74 15.08 24.20 -15.53
C LYS A 74 15.55 25.56 -15.01
N SER A 75 15.90 25.68 -13.73
CA SER A 75 16.37 26.94 -13.15
C SER A 75 17.85 27.23 -13.39
N LEU A 76 18.60 26.27 -13.95
CA LEU A 76 20.03 26.39 -14.27
C LEU A 76 20.27 26.63 -15.78
N GLN A 77 19.20 26.55 -16.59
CA GLN A 77 19.18 26.91 -18.00
C GLN A 77 18.63 28.33 -18.13
#